data_AF-A0A5S4FMH5-F1
#
_entry.id   AF-A0A5S4FMH5-F1
#
_cell.length_a   1.000
_cell.length_b   1.000
_cell.length_c   1.000
_cell.angle_alpha   90.00
_cell.angle_beta   90.00
_cell.angle_gamma   90.00
#
_symmetry.space_group_name_H-M   'P 1'
#
loop_
_entity.id
_entity.type
_entity.pdbx_description
1 polymer ?
#
loop_
_entity_poly.entity_id
_entity_poly.type
_entity_poly.pdbx_seq_one_letter_code
_entity_poly.pdbx_strand_id
1 'polypeptide(L)' 'MARRSDVLDTIVNLAKRRGLVYPSSEIYGGLRASWDYGPLGVELKNNVKRQ' A
#
# COMPACT_ATOMS: atom_id res chain seq x y z
N MET A 1 1.03 20.41 -14.93
CA MET A 1 2.03 19.91 -13.96
C MET A 1 1.27 19.33 -12.79
N ALA A 2 1.31 18.00 -12.57
CA ALA A 2 0.53 17.36 -11.49
C ALA A 2 1.05 17.84 -10.13
N ARG A 3 0.14 18.14 -9.20
CA ARG A 3 0.48 18.61 -7.85
C ARG A 3 1.03 17.42 -7.06
N ARG A 4 1.95 17.64 -6.12
CA ARG A 4 2.64 16.56 -5.38
C ARG A 4 1.69 15.63 -4.60
N SER A 5 0.52 16.12 -4.20
CA SER A 5 -0.59 15.34 -3.65
C SER A 5 -1.06 14.26 -4.62
N ASP A 6 -1.21 14.61 -5.89
CA ASP A 6 -1.83 13.77 -6.91
C ASP A 6 -0.96 12.55 -7.23
N VAL A 7 0.37 12.71 -7.12
CA VAL A 7 1.34 11.61 -7.32
C VAL A 7 1.22 10.57 -6.19
N LEU A 8 1.15 11.03 -4.94
CA LEU A 8 1.02 10.14 -3.78
C LEU A 8 -0.30 9.37 -3.83
N ASP A 9 -1.40 10.06 -4.13
CA ASP A 9 -2.71 9.42 -4.27
C ASP A 9 -2.73 8.41 -5.43
N THR A 10 -2.04 8.73 -6.54
CA THR A 10 -1.89 7.79 -7.66
C THR A 10 -1.16 6.52 -7.24
N ILE A 11 -0.06 6.65 -6.49
CA ILE A 11 0.73 5.51 -6.00
C ILE A 11 -0.10 4.67 -5.02
N VAL A 12 -0.79 5.30 -4.06
CA VAL A 12 -1.65 4.60 -3.10
C VAL A 12 -2.75 3.82 -3.83
N ASN A 13 -3.41 4.44 -4.81
CA ASN A 13 -4.45 3.79 -5.60
C ASN A 13 -3.91 2.63 -6.45
N LEU A 14 -2.68 2.75 -6.99
CA LEU A 14 -2.02 1.65 -7.68
C LEU A 14 -1.72 0.49 -6.72
N ALA A 15 -1.17 0.80 -5.55
CA ALA A 15 -0.78 -0.21 -4.55
C ALA A 15 -1.97 -1.02 -4.06
N LYS A 16 -3.11 -0.37 -3.77
CA LYS A 16 -4.36 -1.07 -3.41
C LYS A 16 -4.87 -1.95 -4.55
N ARG A 17 -4.97 -1.41 -5.77
CA ARG A 17 -5.52 -2.13 -6.94
C ARG A 17 -4.69 -3.34 -7.36
N ARG A 18 -3.37 -3.30 -7.12
CA ARG A 18 -2.45 -4.40 -7.44
C ARG A 18 -2.24 -5.37 -6.28
N GLY A 19 -2.86 -5.14 -5.12
CA GLY A 19 -2.69 -6.00 -3.95
C GLY A 19 -1.28 -5.99 -3.37
N LEU A 20 -0.68 -4.81 -3.32
CA LEU A 20 0.59 -4.57 -2.62
C LEU A 20 0.36 -4.27 -1.15
N VAL A 21 -0.40 -3.22 -0.84
CA VAL A 21 -0.62 -2.81 0.55
C VAL A 21 -2.01 -2.22 0.74
N TYR A 22 -2.58 -2.47 1.91
CA TYR A 22 -3.91 -2.03 2.32
C TYR A 22 -3.84 -1.31 3.67
N PRO A 23 -4.68 -0.29 3.93
CA PRO A 23 -4.86 0.26 5.26
C PRO A 23 -5.42 -0.83 6.18
N SER A 24 -4.83 -0.99 7.36
CA SER A 24 -5.31 -2.03 8.27
C SER A 24 -6.70 -1.67 8.80
N SER A 25 -7.54 -2.68 9.00
CA SER A 25 -8.92 -2.52 9.49
C SER A 25 -9.78 -1.57 8.61
N GLU A 26 -9.55 -1.51 7.30
CA GLU A 26 -10.28 -0.61 6.37
C GLU A 26 -11.81 -0.74 6.49
N ILE A 27 -12.34 -1.96 6.63
CA ILE A 27 -13.79 -2.20 6.78
C ILE A 27 -14.36 -1.75 8.14
N TYR A 28 -13.51 -1.44 9.11
CA TYR A 28 -13.85 -1.00 10.46
C TYR A 28 -13.48 0.47 10.71
N GLY A 29 -13.21 1.25 9.65
CA GLY A 29 -12.85 2.67 9.76
C GLY A 29 -11.34 2.95 9.79
N GLY A 30 -10.51 1.92 9.64
CA GLY A 30 -9.07 2.04 9.51
C GLY A 30 -8.33 2.20 10.84
N LEU A 31 -7.15 1.58 10.93
CA LEU A 31 -6.23 1.76 12.04
C LEU A 31 -5.08 2.68 11.61
N ARG A 32 -4.91 3.81 12.31
CA ARG A 32 -3.82 4.75 12.03
C ARG A 32 -2.48 4.07 12.24
N ALA A 33 -1.52 4.35 11.35
CA ALA A 33 -0.16 3.83 11.39
C ALA A 33 -0.04 2.30 11.29
N SER A 34 -1.07 1.61 10.80
CA SER A 34 -1.04 0.17 10.53
C SER A 34 -1.46 -0.15 9.09
N TRP A 35 -0.76 -1.11 8.49
CA TRP A 35 -0.97 -1.54 7.10
C TRP A 35 -0.80 -3.05 6.95
N ASP A 36 -1.66 -3.62 6.13
CA ASP A 36 -1.66 -5.04 5.80
C ASP A 36 -1.08 -5.25 4.39
N TYR A 37 -0.14 -6.18 4.25
CA TYR A 37 0.48 -6.51 2.97
C TYR A 37 -0.39 -7.52 2.22
N GLY A 38 -0.71 -7.22 0.96
CA GLY A 38 -1.39 -8.14 0.06
C GLY A 38 -0.45 -9.22 -0.51
N PRO A 39 -0.96 -10.13 -1.35
CA PRO A 39 -0.18 -11.24 -1.90
C PRO A 39 1.12 -10.80 -2.58
N LEU A 40 1.05 -9.81 -3.48
CA LEU A 40 2.23 -9.28 -4.15
C LEU A 40 3.10 -8.41 -3.22
N GLY A 41 2.51 -7.80 -2.20
CA GLY A 41 3.22 -7.00 -1.21
C GLY A 41 4.11 -7.83 -0.29
N VAL A 42 3.64 -9.02 0.10
CA VAL A 42 4.44 -9.95 0.91
C VAL A 42 5.65 -10.44 0.13
N GLU A 43 5.46 -10.83 -1.14
CA GLU A 43 6.57 -11.23 -2.01
C GLU A 43 7.59 -10.10 -2.20
N LEU A 44 7.11 -8.87 -2.48
CA LEU A 44 7.98 -7.70 -2.59
C LEU A 44 8.78 -7.46 -1.31
N LYS A 45 8.12 -7.46 -0.15
CA LYS A 45 8.75 -7.27 1.17
C LYS A 45 9.79 -8.35 1.44
N ASN A 46 9.48 -9.59 1.13
CA ASN A 46 10.39 -10.73 1.34
C ASN A 46 11.61 -10.63 0.42
N ASN A 47 11.43 -10.22 -0.84
CA ASN A 47 12.53 -10.03 -1.79
C ASN A 47 13.47 -8.90 -1.34
N VAL A 48 12.92 -7.77 -0.89
CA VAL A 48 13.73 -6.65 -0.36
C VAL A 48 14.50 -7.06 0.90
N LYS A 49 13.91 -7.87 1.78
CA LYS A 49 14.60 -8.38 2.98
C LYS A 49 15.74 -9.37 2.70
N ARG A 50 15.71 -10.02 1.53
CA ARG A 50 16.72 -11.01 1.11
C ARG A 50 17.90 -10.36 0.38
N GLN A 51 17.74 -9.11 -0.07
CA GLN A 51 18.83 -8.28 -0.57
C GLN A 51 19.64 -7.72 0.60
#